data_AF-A0A9W9BPJ8-F1
#
_entry.id   AF-A0A9W9BPJ8-F1
#
_cell.length_a   1.000
_cell.length_b   1.000
_cell.length_c   1.000
_cell.angle_alpha   90.00
_cell.angle_beta   90.00
_cell.angle_gamma   90.00
#
_symmetry.space_group_name_H-M   'P 1'
#
loop_
_entity.id
_entity.type
_entity.pdbx_description
1 polymer ?
#
loop_
_entity_poly.entity_id
_entity_poly.type
_entity_poly.pdbx_seq_one_letter_code
_entity_poly.pdbx_strand_id
1 'polypeptide(L)'
;MASSESASLMAGEGSGMDLSAIQADAYNPSAEDWEPVSGACVQGVTGMFPEYLSGAIRRDGTGERRRAAVSVSFTGKPFGAVACIMTLAVRPNKVERLARLLFGAHLETEGQNREVVLEGGCRILVLPKVVLQGGRTGAISEIFGPIISEAIAAAPYRKQELMDGISATRCVTMTIYSDERGAEISLSLGFQEGSQIVELLQ
;
A
#
# COMPACT_ATOMS: atom_id res chain seq x y z
N MET A 1 -32.54 63.95 -46.31
CA MET A 1 -32.81 64.78 -45.13
C MET A 1 -31.84 64.35 -44.03
N ALA A 2 -31.07 65.30 -43.48
CA ALA A 2 -30.19 65.26 -42.28
C ALA A 2 -29.09 64.17 -42.24
N SER A 3 -27.77 64.48 -42.31
CA SER A 3 -26.86 65.24 -41.42
C SER A 3 -26.14 64.37 -40.38
N SER A 4 -24.78 64.45 -40.37
CA SER A 4 -23.83 64.41 -39.22
C SER A 4 -23.89 63.22 -38.24
N GLU A 5 -22.87 62.70 -37.56
CA GLU A 5 -21.55 63.20 -37.18
C GLU A 5 -20.74 62.03 -36.56
N SER A 6 -19.42 62.16 -36.57
CA SER A 6 -18.44 61.28 -35.91
C SER A 6 -18.35 61.54 -34.39
N ALA A 7 -17.85 60.54 -33.63
CA ALA A 7 -16.86 60.63 -32.53
C ALA A 7 -17.15 59.80 -31.25
N SER A 8 -16.26 58.83 -31.01
CA SER A 8 -15.45 58.53 -29.80
C SER A 8 -16.00 58.38 -28.37
N LEU A 9 -15.51 57.28 -27.77
CA LEU A 9 -15.05 57.06 -26.37
C LEU A 9 -16.07 57.06 -25.22
N MET A 10 -16.20 55.92 -24.53
CA MET A 10 -15.68 55.77 -23.15
C MET A 10 -15.52 54.29 -22.76
N ALA A 11 -14.46 54.05 -22.01
CA ALA A 11 -14.00 52.77 -21.48
C ALA A 11 -14.96 52.15 -20.45
N GLY A 12 -14.95 50.82 -20.39
CA GLY A 12 -15.54 50.04 -19.30
C GLY A 12 -14.67 48.82 -19.06
N GLU A 13 -13.82 48.91 -18.03
CA GLU A 13 -12.89 47.89 -17.58
C GLU A 13 -13.64 46.65 -17.08
N GLY A 14 -13.47 45.52 -17.79
CA GLY A 14 -13.88 44.19 -17.33
C GLY A 14 -12.64 43.42 -16.90
N SER A 15 -12.35 43.49 -15.60
CA SER A 15 -11.30 42.78 -14.87
C SER A 15 -11.10 41.34 -15.38
N GLY A 16 -9.93 41.11 -15.99
CA GLY A 16 -9.39 39.77 -16.17
C GLY A 16 -9.04 39.20 -14.79
N MET A 17 -9.67 38.09 -14.43
CA MET A 17 -9.21 37.28 -13.31
C MET A 17 -7.89 36.62 -13.72
N ASP A 18 -6.82 37.21 -13.22
CA ASP A 18 -5.45 36.73 -13.32
C ASP A 18 -5.34 35.39 -12.57
N LEU A 19 -5.24 34.30 -13.33
CA LEU A 19 -5.12 32.92 -12.82
C LEU A 19 -3.68 32.57 -12.39
N SER A 20 -2.84 33.56 -12.10
CA SER A 20 -1.41 33.38 -11.86
C SER A 20 -0.98 33.43 -10.38
N ALA A 21 -1.82 32.96 -9.45
CA ALA A 21 -1.43 32.89 -8.04
C ALA A 21 -2.02 31.71 -7.26
N ILE A 22 -1.70 30.47 -7.69
CA ILE A 22 -1.60 29.33 -6.75
C ILE A 22 -0.31 28.59 -7.07
N GLN A 23 0.81 29.23 -6.76
CA GLN A 23 2.09 28.55 -6.66
C GLN A 23 2.17 28.00 -5.23
N ALA A 24 1.50 26.87 -5.02
CA ALA A 24 1.81 26.03 -3.87
C ALA A 24 3.14 25.36 -4.20
N ASP A 25 4.17 25.66 -3.43
CA ASP A 25 5.47 24.99 -3.45
C ASP A 25 5.28 23.50 -3.15
N ALA A 26 4.96 22.73 -4.19
CA ALA A 26 5.07 21.29 -4.18
C ALA A 26 6.55 20.96 -4.32
N TYR A 27 7.24 20.87 -3.20
CA TYR A 27 8.53 20.18 -3.12
C TYR A 27 8.33 18.77 -3.69
N ASN A 28 8.83 18.58 -4.92
CA ASN A 28 8.64 17.37 -5.71
C ASN A 28 10.00 16.69 -5.85
N PRO A 29 10.41 15.82 -4.90
CA PRO A 29 11.58 14.99 -5.13
C PRO A 29 11.24 14.05 -6.30
N SER A 30 11.93 14.24 -7.41
CA SER A 30 11.88 13.39 -8.60
C SER A 30 11.99 11.94 -8.19
N ALA A 31 10.96 11.15 -8.49
CA ALA A 31 10.88 9.76 -8.11
C ALA A 31 11.75 8.84 -8.98
N GLU A 32 12.84 9.37 -9.54
CA GLU A 32 13.83 8.67 -10.37
C GLU A 32 15.03 8.17 -9.54
N ASP A 33 15.16 8.55 -8.27
CA ASP A 33 16.35 8.24 -7.44
C ASP A 33 16.10 7.32 -6.24
N TRP A 34 14.90 6.78 -6.05
CA TRP A 34 14.61 5.94 -4.89
C TRP A 34 14.90 4.46 -5.17
N GLU A 35 16.08 4.00 -4.74
CA GLU A 35 16.38 2.57 -4.71
C GLU A 35 15.46 1.83 -3.73
N PRO A 36 14.94 0.64 -4.08
CA PRO A 36 14.15 -0.16 -3.16
C PRO A 36 14.96 -0.46 -1.89
N VAL A 37 14.44 -0.03 -0.75
CA VAL A 37 15.03 -0.38 0.55
C VAL A 37 14.62 -1.83 0.85
N SER A 38 15.61 -2.69 1.07
CA SER A 38 15.37 -4.11 1.36
C SER A 38 16.20 -4.57 2.54
N GLY A 39 15.64 -5.46 3.35
CA GLY A 39 16.34 -6.05 4.49
C GLY A 39 16.31 -5.15 5.72
N ALA A 40 15.14 -5.00 6.33
CA ALA A 40 14.96 -4.18 7.52
C ALA A 40 15.71 -4.71 8.75
N CYS A 41 16.12 -3.82 9.65
CA CYS A 41 16.62 -4.18 10.97
C CYS A 41 15.53 -4.87 11.80
N VAL A 42 15.94 -5.81 12.66
CA VAL A 42 14.97 -6.58 13.46
C VAL A 42 14.26 -5.68 14.47
N GLN A 43 14.98 -4.73 15.06
CA GLN A 43 14.47 -3.79 16.05
C GLN A 43 13.38 -2.87 15.48
N GLY A 44 13.59 -2.33 14.28
CA GLY A 44 12.60 -1.52 13.58
C GLY A 44 11.30 -2.27 13.32
N VAL A 45 11.39 -3.53 12.85
CA VAL A 45 10.22 -4.40 12.65
C VAL A 45 9.49 -4.72 13.96
N THR A 46 10.20 -4.89 15.07
CA THR A 46 9.56 -5.13 16.39
C THR A 46 8.97 -3.87 17.02
N GLY A 47 9.48 -2.69 16.69
CA GLY A 47 8.91 -1.42 17.13
C GLY A 47 7.67 -1.02 16.33
N MET A 48 7.57 -1.47 15.08
CA MET A 48 6.50 -1.05 14.16
C MET A 48 5.33 -2.03 14.09
N PHE A 49 5.58 -3.34 14.14
CA PHE A 49 4.54 -4.35 14.00
C PHE A 49 4.20 -4.99 15.35
N PRO A 50 2.94 -5.45 15.54
CA PRO A 50 2.58 -6.30 16.66
C PRO A 50 3.42 -7.58 16.73
N GLU A 51 3.65 -8.09 17.94
CA GLU A 51 4.55 -9.22 18.22
C GLU A 51 4.32 -10.43 17.30
N TYR A 52 3.05 -10.80 17.09
CA TYR A 52 2.72 -11.93 16.23
C TYR A 52 3.19 -11.72 14.78
N LEU A 53 2.94 -10.54 14.20
CA LEU A 53 3.35 -10.24 12.83
C LEU A 53 4.88 -10.11 12.74
N SER A 54 5.52 -9.46 13.71
CA SER A 54 7.00 -9.36 13.78
C SER A 54 7.66 -10.75 13.81
N GLY A 55 7.06 -11.72 14.50
CA GLY A 55 7.51 -13.12 14.53
C GLY A 55 7.13 -13.93 13.28
N ALA A 56 6.15 -13.45 12.50
CA ALA A 56 5.70 -14.08 11.26
C ALA A 56 6.47 -13.64 10.01
N ILE A 57 7.05 -12.45 10.04
CA ILE A 57 7.95 -11.96 8.98
C ILE A 57 9.22 -12.83 8.95
N ARG A 58 9.58 -13.30 7.75
CA ARG A 58 10.77 -14.10 7.52
C ARG A 58 12.02 -13.30 7.87
N ARG A 59 13.02 -13.99 8.45
CA ARG A 59 14.33 -13.41 8.74
C ARG A 59 15.35 -14.08 7.85
N ASP A 60 16.03 -13.28 7.05
CA ASP A 60 17.07 -13.74 6.14
C ASP A 60 18.44 -13.45 6.77
N GLY A 61 19.44 -14.29 6.49
CA GLY A 61 20.78 -14.20 7.07
C GLY A 61 20.96 -14.83 8.46
N THR A 62 22.19 -14.79 8.97
CA THR A 62 22.60 -15.42 10.26
C THR A 62 23.36 -14.43 11.15
N GLY A 63 23.29 -14.64 12.47
CA GLY A 63 23.99 -13.81 13.46
C GLY A 63 23.63 -12.33 13.37
N GLU A 64 24.65 -11.47 13.36
CA GLU A 64 24.52 -10.01 13.29
C GLU A 64 24.03 -9.50 11.92
N ARG A 65 24.05 -10.34 10.87
CA ARG A 65 23.51 -10.01 9.54
C ARG A 65 22.05 -10.39 9.36
N ARG A 66 21.38 -10.84 10.44
CA ARG A 66 19.96 -11.20 10.40
C ARG A 66 19.10 -9.96 10.12
N ARG A 67 18.43 -9.94 8.98
CA ARG A 67 17.51 -8.87 8.57
C ARG A 67 16.10 -9.43 8.39
N ALA A 68 15.10 -8.57 8.58
CA ALA A 68 13.73 -8.90 8.22
C ALA A 68 13.55 -8.83 6.71
N ALA A 69 12.83 -9.81 6.14
CA ALA A 69 12.45 -9.82 4.74
C ALA A 69 11.29 -8.84 4.49
N VAL A 70 11.60 -7.56 4.65
CA VAL A 70 10.74 -6.42 4.43
C VAL A 70 11.42 -5.55 3.39
N SER A 71 10.66 -5.10 2.40
CA SER A 71 11.12 -4.12 1.43
C SER A 71 10.10 -3.01 1.26
N VAL A 72 10.59 -1.82 0.90
CA VAL A 72 9.78 -0.65 0.56
C VAL A 72 10.28 -0.09 -0.76
N SER A 73 9.37 0.17 -1.69
CA SER A 73 9.67 0.80 -2.97
C SER A 73 8.71 1.96 -3.23
N PHE A 74 9.23 3.02 -3.84
CA PHE A 74 8.43 4.17 -4.26
C PHE A 74 8.24 4.10 -5.77
N THR A 75 7.00 4.26 -6.22
CA THR A 75 6.67 4.18 -7.64
C THR A 75 6.55 5.59 -8.20
N GLY A 76 7.50 5.99 -9.04
CA GLY A 76 7.62 7.37 -9.50
C GLY A 76 6.59 7.88 -10.51
N LYS A 77 5.43 7.23 -10.65
CA LYS A 77 4.41 7.67 -11.60
C LYS A 77 3.43 8.63 -10.92
N PRO A 78 3.36 9.90 -11.36
CA PRO A 78 2.42 10.89 -10.81
C PRO A 78 0.94 10.56 -11.05
N PHE A 79 0.65 9.54 -11.86
CA PHE A 79 -0.70 9.08 -12.21
C PHE A 79 -0.99 7.63 -11.82
N GLY A 80 -0.11 7.00 -11.05
CA GLY A 80 -0.38 5.69 -10.44
C GLY A 80 -1.14 5.89 -9.13
N ALA A 81 -2.21 5.12 -8.90
CA ALA A 81 -2.96 5.20 -7.64
C ALA A 81 -2.13 4.72 -6.42
N VAL A 82 -0.99 4.07 -6.66
CA VAL A 82 -0.06 3.56 -5.66
C VAL A 82 1.20 4.41 -5.72
N ALA A 83 1.61 4.98 -4.59
CA ALA A 83 2.79 5.85 -4.48
C ALA A 83 3.97 5.15 -3.78
N CYS A 84 3.65 4.29 -2.79
CA CYS A 84 4.61 3.51 -2.03
C CYS A 84 4.07 2.08 -1.87
N ILE A 85 4.95 1.09 -2.08
CA ILE A 85 4.66 -0.32 -1.88
C ILE A 85 5.60 -0.86 -0.81
N MET A 86 5.02 -1.44 0.24
CA MET A 86 5.77 -2.23 1.22
C MET A 86 5.45 -3.71 1.00
N THR A 87 6.47 -4.56 0.98
CA THR A 87 6.31 -6.01 0.87
C THR A 87 6.93 -6.72 2.07
N LEU A 88 6.22 -7.69 2.62
CA LEU A 88 6.62 -8.54 3.74
C LEU A 88 6.64 -10.00 3.28
N ALA A 89 7.79 -10.67 3.37
CA ALA A 89 7.82 -12.12 3.19
C ALA A 89 7.43 -12.81 4.50
N VAL A 90 6.45 -13.69 4.44
CA VAL A 90 5.84 -14.38 5.58
C VAL A 90 6.30 -15.83 5.63
N ARG A 91 6.61 -16.31 6.84
CA ARG A 91 7.01 -17.69 7.09
C ARG A 91 5.89 -18.68 6.72
N PRO A 92 6.21 -19.85 6.12
CA PRO A 92 5.21 -20.82 5.68
C PRO A 92 4.20 -21.24 6.75
N ASN A 93 4.68 -21.48 7.97
CA ASN A 93 3.85 -21.91 9.10
C ASN A 93 2.94 -20.81 9.68
N LYS A 94 2.93 -19.61 9.10
CA LYS A 94 2.10 -18.48 9.52
C LYS A 94 1.07 -18.06 8.47
N VAL A 95 1.17 -18.63 7.26
CA VAL A 95 0.36 -18.28 6.09
C VAL A 95 -1.13 -18.49 6.36
N GLU A 96 -1.54 -19.68 6.81
CA GLU A 96 -2.97 -19.99 7.04
C GLU A 96 -3.61 -19.00 8.03
N ARG A 97 -2.96 -18.78 9.17
CA ARG A 97 -3.48 -17.87 10.20
C ARG A 97 -3.58 -16.43 9.70
N LEU A 98 -2.60 -15.93 8.96
CA LEU A 98 -2.65 -14.58 8.42
C LEU A 98 -3.71 -14.43 7.33
N ALA A 99 -3.87 -15.43 6.46
CA ALA A 99 -4.93 -15.44 5.46
C ALA A 99 -6.32 -15.40 6.09
N ARG A 100 -6.53 -16.16 7.17
CA ARG A 100 -7.77 -16.15 7.94
C ARG A 100 -8.02 -14.80 8.62
N LEU A 101 -7.01 -14.24 9.30
CA LEU A 101 -7.18 -12.99 10.06
C LEU A 101 -7.41 -11.79 9.15
N LEU A 102 -6.67 -11.69 8.03
CA LEU A 102 -6.74 -10.54 7.14
C LEU A 102 -7.93 -10.60 6.17
N PHE A 103 -8.26 -11.79 5.66
CA PHE A 103 -9.22 -11.94 4.56
C PHE A 103 -10.40 -12.87 4.88
N GLY A 104 -10.42 -13.50 6.05
CA GLY A 104 -11.40 -14.55 6.37
C GLY A 104 -11.23 -15.81 5.53
N ALA A 105 -10.10 -15.95 4.83
CA ALA A 105 -9.85 -17.09 3.96
C ALA A 105 -9.49 -18.34 4.77
N HIS A 106 -10.19 -19.45 4.53
CA HIS A 106 -9.84 -20.74 5.10
C HIS A 106 -8.86 -21.45 4.15
N LEU A 107 -7.64 -21.67 4.63
CA LEU A 107 -6.62 -22.42 3.88
C LEU A 107 -6.45 -23.80 4.49
N GLU A 108 -6.32 -24.80 3.62
CA GLU A 108 -5.92 -26.14 3.99
C GLU A 108 -4.62 -26.49 3.26
N THR A 109 -3.69 -27.11 3.99
CA THR A 109 -2.42 -27.56 3.44
C THR A 109 -2.30 -29.06 3.66
N GLU A 110 -2.17 -29.80 2.56
CA GLU A 110 -1.96 -31.26 2.56
C GLU A 110 -0.67 -31.56 1.79
N GLY A 111 0.38 -31.95 2.53
CA GLY A 111 1.72 -32.09 1.96
C GLY A 111 2.22 -30.78 1.35
N GLN A 112 2.44 -30.78 0.03
CA GLN A 112 2.89 -29.61 -0.75
C GLN A 112 1.73 -28.88 -1.44
N ASN A 113 0.50 -29.35 -1.29
CA ASN A 113 -0.67 -28.73 -1.91
C ASN A 113 -1.32 -27.77 -0.92
N ARG A 114 -1.70 -26.60 -1.42
CA ARG A 114 -2.49 -25.61 -0.69
C ARG A 114 -3.76 -25.33 -1.44
N GLU A 115 -4.85 -25.23 -0.70
CA GLU A 115 -6.16 -24.94 -1.23
C GLU A 115 -6.85 -23.87 -0.38
N VAL A 116 -7.54 -22.95 -1.04
CA VAL A 116 -8.49 -22.05 -0.37
C VAL A 116 -9.85 -22.72 -0.41
N VAL A 117 -10.43 -22.96 0.76
CA VAL A 117 -11.74 -23.60 0.92
C VAL A 117 -12.81 -22.53 1.08
N LEU A 118 -13.81 -22.58 0.21
CA LEU A 118 -14.98 -21.72 0.26
C LEU A 118 -16.07 -22.34 1.13
N GLU A 119 -17.02 -21.52 1.59
CA GLU A 119 -18.07 -21.93 2.54
C GLU A 119 -18.89 -23.15 2.07
N GLY A 120 -19.09 -23.30 0.75
CA GLY A 120 -19.78 -24.46 0.15
C GLY A 120 -18.92 -25.70 -0.07
N GLY A 121 -17.69 -25.76 0.45
CA GLY A 121 -16.74 -26.86 0.23
C GLY A 121 -16.02 -26.83 -1.12
N CYS A 122 -16.36 -25.87 -1.99
CA CYS A 122 -15.61 -25.61 -3.22
C CYS A 122 -14.18 -25.18 -2.88
N ARG A 123 -13.21 -25.66 -3.67
CA ARG A 123 -11.77 -25.47 -3.41
C ARG A 123 -11.10 -24.76 -4.57
N ILE A 124 -10.27 -23.78 -4.26
CA ILE A 124 -9.39 -23.11 -5.20
C ILE A 124 -7.98 -23.64 -4.96
N LEU A 125 -7.47 -24.37 -5.95
CA LEU A 125 -6.11 -24.90 -5.90
C LEU A 125 -5.09 -23.77 -6.14
N VAL A 126 -4.07 -23.71 -5.29
CA VAL A 126 -2.99 -22.73 -5.43
C VAL A 126 -1.98 -23.24 -6.44
N LEU A 127 -2.00 -22.74 -7.70
CA LEU A 127 -1.03 -23.11 -8.74
C LEU A 127 -0.70 -21.94 -9.69
N PRO A 128 0.57 -21.52 -9.82
CA PRO A 128 1.65 -21.73 -8.85
C PRO A 128 1.44 -20.90 -7.58
N LYS A 129 0.50 -19.95 -7.61
CA LYS A 129 0.17 -19.02 -6.54
C LYS A 129 -1.29 -18.56 -6.64
N VAL A 130 -1.82 -18.06 -5.54
CA VAL A 130 -3.12 -17.38 -5.47
C VAL A 130 -2.93 -16.02 -4.80
N VAL A 131 -3.76 -15.04 -5.12
CA VAL A 131 -3.73 -13.72 -4.50
C VAL A 131 -5.04 -13.47 -3.76
N LEU A 132 -4.94 -13.20 -2.47
CA LEU A 132 -6.04 -12.72 -1.65
C LEU A 132 -6.01 -11.20 -1.59
N GLN A 133 -7.18 -10.58 -1.67
CA GLN A 133 -7.38 -9.13 -1.59
C GLN A 133 -8.71 -8.83 -0.90
N GLY A 134 -8.86 -7.61 -0.38
CA GLY A 134 -10.08 -7.19 0.33
C GLY A 134 -9.96 -7.34 1.84
N GLY A 135 -8.98 -6.67 2.44
CA GLY A 135 -8.82 -6.62 3.90
C GLY A 135 -9.83 -5.66 4.55
N ARG A 136 -10.39 -6.05 5.71
CA ARG A 136 -11.25 -5.15 6.49
C ARG A 136 -10.40 -4.22 7.36
N THR A 137 -10.80 -2.95 7.49
CA THR A 137 -10.05 -1.94 8.26
C THR A 137 -9.73 -2.39 9.70
N GLY A 138 -10.68 -3.01 10.40
CA GLY A 138 -10.45 -3.54 11.74
C GLY A 138 -9.35 -4.61 11.78
N ALA A 139 -9.40 -5.58 10.87
CA ALA A 139 -8.38 -6.63 10.77
C ALA A 139 -7.00 -6.08 10.41
N ILE A 140 -6.94 -5.08 9.52
CA ILE A 140 -5.68 -4.42 9.15
C ILE A 140 -5.07 -3.72 10.36
N SER A 141 -5.86 -2.96 11.12
CA SER A 141 -5.39 -2.27 12.32
C SER A 141 -4.87 -3.25 13.39
N GLU A 142 -5.60 -4.34 13.62
CA GLU A 142 -5.21 -5.37 14.59
C GLU A 142 -3.90 -6.08 14.20
N ILE A 143 -3.74 -6.42 12.91
CA ILE A 143 -2.61 -7.24 12.43
C ILE A 143 -1.35 -6.41 12.21
N PHE A 144 -1.47 -5.22 11.61
CA PHE A 144 -0.31 -4.41 11.27
C PHE A 144 0.02 -3.34 12.30
N GLY A 145 -0.90 -3.04 13.21
CA GLY A 145 -0.74 -1.96 14.18
C GLY A 145 -1.05 -0.57 13.61
N PRO A 146 -0.99 0.47 14.46
CA PRO A 146 -1.46 1.81 14.12
C PRO A 146 -0.63 2.47 13.02
N ILE A 147 0.70 2.40 13.11
CA ILE A 147 1.63 3.06 12.16
C ILE A 147 1.30 2.65 10.71
N ILE A 148 1.20 1.35 10.46
CA ILE A 148 0.94 0.82 9.13
C ILE A 148 -0.52 1.03 8.72
N SER A 149 -1.46 0.90 9.64
CA SER A 149 -2.87 1.16 9.36
C SER A 149 -3.11 2.61 8.93
N GLU A 150 -2.44 3.57 9.56
CA GLU A 150 -2.47 4.99 9.20
C GLU A 150 -1.83 5.23 7.83
N ALA A 151 -0.67 4.61 7.57
CA ALA A 151 0.00 4.69 6.26
C ALA A 151 -0.87 4.14 5.12
N ILE A 152 -1.63 3.06 5.35
CA ILE A 152 -2.62 2.53 4.39
C ILE A 152 -3.79 3.49 4.22
N ALA A 153 -4.30 4.08 5.31
CA ALA A 153 -5.40 5.05 5.26
C ALA A 153 -5.02 6.32 4.49
N ALA A 154 -3.76 6.72 4.53
CA ALA A 154 -3.23 7.86 3.79
C ALA A 154 -3.07 7.60 2.28
N ALA A 155 -3.02 6.33 1.87
CA ALA A 155 -2.80 5.94 0.47
C ALA A 155 -3.88 6.54 -0.45
N PRO A 156 -3.51 7.17 -1.58
CA PRO A 156 -4.47 7.74 -2.53
C PRO A 156 -5.50 6.72 -3.02
N TYR A 157 -5.06 5.49 -3.30
CA TYR A 157 -5.96 4.40 -3.69
C TYR A 157 -6.99 4.08 -2.60
N ARG A 158 -6.62 4.09 -1.32
CA ARG A 158 -7.57 3.84 -0.21
C ARG A 158 -8.62 4.93 -0.12
N LYS A 159 -8.22 6.19 -0.31
CA LYS A 159 -9.14 7.33 -0.32
C LYS A 159 -10.17 7.20 -1.45
N GLN A 160 -9.73 6.76 -2.64
CA GLN A 160 -10.64 6.48 -3.75
C GLN A 160 -11.63 5.35 -3.42
N GLU A 161 -11.15 4.23 -2.87
CA GLU A 161 -12.03 3.13 -2.47
C GLU A 161 -13.13 3.58 -1.50
N LEU A 162 -12.80 4.46 -0.55
CA LEU A 162 -13.79 5.02 0.38
C LEU A 162 -14.83 5.88 -0.33
N MET A 163 -14.42 6.70 -1.30
CA MET A 163 -15.35 7.49 -2.12
C MET A 163 -16.27 6.58 -2.96
N ASP A 164 -15.77 5.45 -3.42
CA ASP A 164 -16.51 4.45 -4.18
C ASP A 164 -17.37 3.52 -3.30
N GLY A 165 -17.41 3.73 -1.98
CA GLY A 165 -18.18 2.91 -1.04
C GLY A 165 -17.58 1.51 -0.77
N ILE A 166 -16.32 1.28 -1.14
CA ILE A 166 -15.62 0.00 -0.96
C ILE A 166 -15.10 -0.12 0.47
N SER A 167 -15.73 -1.00 1.25
CA SER A 167 -15.38 -1.23 2.66
C SER A 167 -14.15 -2.12 2.84
N ALA A 168 -14.00 -3.16 2.02
CA ALA A 168 -12.88 -4.08 2.04
C ALA A 168 -11.79 -3.61 1.06
N THR A 169 -10.65 -3.17 1.60
CA THR A 169 -9.62 -2.52 0.82
C THR A 169 -8.72 -3.49 0.08
N ARG A 170 -8.34 -3.13 -1.15
CA ARG A 170 -7.33 -3.80 -1.95
C ARG A 170 -5.92 -3.24 -1.74
N CYS A 171 -5.74 -2.25 -0.85
CA CYS A 171 -4.41 -1.77 -0.44
C CYS A 171 -3.61 -2.83 0.32
N VAL A 172 -4.24 -3.92 0.77
CA VAL A 172 -3.58 -5.07 1.37
C VAL A 172 -3.86 -6.29 0.51
N THR A 173 -2.80 -6.91 0.03
CA THR A 173 -2.88 -8.16 -0.73
C THR A 173 -1.95 -9.20 -0.13
N MET A 174 -2.30 -10.47 -0.28
CA MET A 174 -1.46 -11.59 0.14
C MET A 174 -1.33 -12.57 -1.01
N THR A 175 -0.11 -12.69 -1.53
CA THR A 175 0.25 -13.68 -2.53
C THR A 175 0.72 -14.94 -1.82
N ILE A 176 -0.03 -16.02 -1.98
CA ILE A 176 0.28 -17.31 -1.37
C ILE A 176 0.85 -18.21 -2.45
N TYR A 177 2.03 -18.76 -2.20
CA TYR A 177 2.70 -19.67 -3.11
C TYR A 177 2.36 -21.12 -2.77
N SER A 178 2.35 -21.96 -3.81
CA SER A 178 2.18 -23.41 -3.68
C SER A 178 3.39 -24.09 -3.03
N ASP A 179 4.59 -23.51 -3.18
CA ASP A 179 5.83 -24.06 -2.63
C ASP A 179 6.07 -23.66 -1.15
N GLU A 180 7.21 -24.12 -0.63
CA GLU A 180 7.61 -23.90 0.76
C GLU A 180 8.08 -22.48 1.07
N ARG A 181 8.03 -21.51 0.15
CA ARG A 181 8.52 -20.15 0.43
C ARG A 181 7.61 -19.34 1.35
N GLY A 182 6.35 -19.76 1.47
CA GLY A 182 5.35 -19.14 2.32
C GLY A 182 4.41 -18.21 1.56
N ALA A 183 4.36 -16.94 1.94
CA ALA A 183 3.54 -15.93 1.29
C ALA A 183 4.23 -14.57 1.28
N GLU A 184 3.76 -13.66 0.43
CA GLU A 184 4.15 -12.26 0.42
C GLU A 184 2.92 -11.41 0.68
N ILE A 185 3.01 -10.50 1.64
CA ILE A 185 1.98 -9.48 1.87
C ILE A 185 2.48 -8.19 1.25
N SER A 186 1.68 -7.58 0.38
CA SER A 186 1.99 -6.28 -0.22
C SER A 186 0.98 -5.23 0.22
N LEU A 187 1.50 -4.09 0.63
CA LEU A 187 0.77 -2.96 1.17
C LEU A 187 0.95 -1.75 0.26
N SER A 188 -0.14 -1.09 -0.11
CA SER A 188 -0.13 0.23 -0.74
C SER A 188 -0.23 1.30 0.34
N LEU A 189 0.78 2.17 0.41
CA LEU A 189 0.92 3.20 1.44
C LEU A 189 0.88 4.60 0.81
N GLY A 190 0.60 5.60 1.65
CA GLY A 190 0.89 6.99 1.33
C GLY A 190 2.40 7.23 1.17
N PHE A 191 2.78 8.19 0.32
CA PHE A 191 4.18 8.45 0.02
C PHE A 191 4.95 8.94 1.25
N GLN A 192 4.39 9.93 1.97
CA GLN A 192 5.03 10.54 3.14
C GLN A 192 5.20 9.53 4.28
N GLU A 193 4.16 8.75 4.54
CA GLU A 193 4.17 7.72 5.57
C GLU A 193 5.13 6.58 5.20
N GLY A 194 5.20 6.22 3.91
CA GLY A 194 6.18 5.28 3.39
C GLY A 194 7.61 5.72 3.66
N SER A 195 7.94 7.01 3.44
CA SER A 195 9.27 7.56 3.73
C SER A 195 9.62 7.49 5.21
N GLN A 196 8.68 7.82 6.10
CA GLN A 196 8.87 7.72 7.55
C GLN A 196 9.08 6.26 7.99
N ILE A 197 8.34 5.32 7.40
CA ILE A 197 8.49 3.89 7.67
C ILE A 197 9.90 3.42 7.29
N VAL A 198 10.46 3.90 6.18
CA VAL A 198 11.82 3.54 5.76
C VAL A 198 12.85 3.93 6.84
N GLU A 199 12.74 5.13 7.43
CA GLU A 199 13.63 5.57 8.50
C GLU A 199 13.57 4.66 9.73
N LEU A 200 12.38 4.15 10.07
CA LEU A 200 12.18 3.22 11.20
C LEU A 200 12.72 1.81 10.93
N LEU A 201 12.91 1.42 9.66
CA LEU A 201 13.34 0.08 9.28
C LEU A 201 14.85 -0.10 9.20
N GLN A 202 15.64 0.97 9.33
CA GLN A 202 17.11 0.93 9.23
C GLN A 202 17.78 0.67 10.58
#